data_AF-A0A658NIR5-F1
#
_entry.id   AF-A0A658NIR5-F1
#
_cell.length_a   1.000
_cell.length_b   1.000
_cell.length_c   1.000
_cell.angle_alpha   90.00
_cell.angle_beta   90.00
_cell.angle_gamma   90.00
#
_symmetry.space_group_name_H-M   'P 1'
#
loop_
_entity.id
_entity.type
_entity.pdbx_description
1 polymer ?
#
loop_
_entity_poly.entity_id
_entity_poly.type
_entity_poly.pdbx_seq_one_letter_code
_entity_poly.pdbx_strand_id
1 'polypeptide(L)'
;EVSSVRDSDRMLGILSSKSRRAERKEAPIREYLLLTRYSPERVAKGEMLSVNDVREILSLDLLGVIPESKAVLNASNSGVPVIL
;
A
#
# COMPACT_ATOMS: atom_id res chain seq x y z
N GLU A 1 -8.91 5.99 -5.52
CA GLU A 1 -7.67 5.93 -4.71
C GLU A 1 -7.84 6.44 -3.30
N VAL A 2 -8.53 7.56 -3.11
CA VAL A 2 -8.94 8.02 -1.77
C VAL A 2 -9.61 6.91 -0.95
N SER A 3 -10.39 6.01 -1.59
CA SER A 3 -10.94 4.81 -0.95
C SER A 3 -9.87 3.85 -0.42
N SER A 4 -8.89 3.48 -1.25
CA SER A 4 -7.80 2.57 -0.87
C SER A 4 -6.94 3.12 0.26
N VAL A 5 -6.66 4.43 0.25
CA VAL A 5 -5.92 5.10 1.34
C VAL A 5 -6.73 5.07 2.63
N ARG A 6 -8.03 5.38 2.59
CA ARG A 6 -8.92 5.32 3.76
C ARG A 6 -9.06 3.91 4.34
N ASP A 7 -9.16 2.91 3.48
CA ASP A 7 -9.23 1.52 3.93
C ASP A 7 -7.90 1.07 4.56
N SER A 8 -6.77 1.55 4.05
CA SER A 8 -5.45 1.31 4.65
C SER A 8 -5.32 1.98 6.02
N ASP A 9 -5.76 3.23 6.16
CA ASP A 9 -5.81 3.94 7.45
C ASP A 9 -6.65 3.19 8.49
N ARG A 10 -7.83 2.69 8.10
CA ARG A 10 -8.65 1.83 8.97
C ARG A 10 -7.89 0.58 9.41
N MET A 11 -7.14 -0.05 8.51
CA MET A 11 -6.35 -1.24 8.83
C MET A 11 -5.20 -0.93 9.82
N LEU A 12 -4.55 0.23 9.73
CA LEU A 12 -3.57 0.67 10.73
C LEU A 12 -4.21 0.81 12.12
N GLY A 13 -5.42 1.38 12.18
CA GLY A 13 -6.21 1.41 13.42
C GLY A 13 -6.51 0.02 13.99
N ILE A 14 -6.78 -0.97 13.12
CA ILE A 14 -6.99 -2.36 13.54
C ILE A 14 -5.69 -3.01 14.03
N LEU A 15 -4.57 -2.80 13.32
CA LEU A 15 -3.27 -3.36 13.71
C LEU A 15 -2.81 -2.85 15.08
N SER A 16 -3.03 -1.56 15.35
CA SER A 16 -2.68 -0.91 16.62
C SER A 16 -3.59 -1.26 17.79
N SER A 17 -4.78 -1.84 17.55
CA SER A 17 -5.77 -2.12 18.61
C SER A 17 -6.11 -3.61 18.79
N LYS A 18 -6.05 -4.43 17.73
CA LYS A 18 -6.53 -5.82 17.73
C LYS A 18 -5.47 -6.86 17.37
N SER A 19 -4.23 -6.43 17.11
CA SER A 19 -3.15 -7.39 16.94
C SER A 19 -2.78 -8.03 18.28
N ARG A 20 -2.26 -9.26 18.26
CA ARG A 20 -1.73 -9.93 19.47
C ARG A 20 -0.74 -9.04 20.24
N ARG A 21 0.10 -8.28 19.51
CA ARG A 21 1.08 -7.37 20.10
C ARG A 21 0.40 -6.19 20.80
N ALA A 22 -0.62 -5.60 20.15
CA ALA A 22 -1.43 -4.54 20.75
C ALA A 22 -2.16 -5.02 22.02
N GLU A 23 -2.83 -6.18 21.95
CA GLU A 23 -3.56 -6.75 23.08
C GLU A 23 -2.65 -7.08 24.28
N ARG A 24 -1.42 -7.52 24.01
CA ARG A 24 -0.43 -7.87 25.04
C ARG A 24 0.45 -6.70 25.48
N LYS A 25 0.22 -5.49 24.95
CA LYS A 25 1.07 -4.31 25.18
C LYS A 25 2.56 -4.56 24.86
N GLU A 26 2.82 -5.38 23.85
CA GLU A 26 4.17 -5.62 23.32
C GLU A 26 4.58 -4.45 22.40
N ALA A 27 5.82 -4.48 21.91
CA ALA A 27 6.26 -3.52 20.90
C ALA A 27 5.34 -3.55 19.65
N PRO A 28 4.98 -2.40 19.07
CA PRO A 28 4.02 -2.33 17.97
C PRO A 28 4.46 -3.10 16.73
N ILE A 29 3.52 -3.38 15.84
CA ILE A 29 3.83 -3.96 14.52
C ILE A 29 4.57 -2.90 13.72
N ARG A 30 5.64 -3.30 13.04
CA ARG A 30 6.35 -2.41 12.12
C ARG A 30 5.58 -2.34 10.81
N GLU A 31 5.07 -1.16 10.50
CA GLU A 31 4.22 -0.91 9.35
C GLU A 31 5.05 -0.26 8.24
N TYR A 32 4.77 -0.65 6.99
CA TYR A 32 5.42 -0.07 5.83
C TYR A 32 4.40 0.13 4.70
N LEU A 33 4.62 1.17 3.90
CA LEU A 33 3.82 1.48 2.73
C LEU A 33 4.38 0.77 1.50
N LEU A 34 3.59 -0.09 0.87
CA LEU A 34 3.85 -0.62 -0.47
C LEU A 34 2.77 -0.09 -1.41
N LEU A 35 3.12 0.85 -2.29
CA LEU A 35 2.15 1.43 -3.21
C LEU A 35 2.08 0.60 -4.49
N THR A 36 0.92 0.05 -4.81
CA THR A 36 0.75 -0.82 -5.99
C THR A 36 -0.05 -0.14 -7.10
N ARG A 37 0.17 -0.58 -8.35
CA ARG A 37 -0.51 -0.04 -9.55
C ARG A 37 -0.30 1.46 -9.72
N TYR A 38 0.90 1.95 -9.40
CA TYR A 38 1.24 3.36 -9.53
C TYR A 38 1.33 3.77 -11.00
N SER A 39 0.70 4.90 -11.35
CA SER A 39 0.72 5.47 -12.69
C SER A 39 1.16 6.93 -12.65
N PRO A 40 2.43 7.23 -13.02
CA PRO A 40 2.94 8.60 -13.05
C PRO A 40 2.11 9.53 -13.95
N GLU A 41 1.58 9.00 -15.06
CA GLU A 41 0.73 9.77 -15.98
C GLU A 41 -0.58 10.20 -15.32
N ARG A 42 -1.23 9.32 -14.55
CA ARG A 42 -2.47 9.64 -13.84
C ARG A 42 -2.23 10.61 -12.69
N VAL A 43 -1.06 10.53 -12.05
CA VAL A 43 -0.64 11.52 -11.03
C VAL A 43 -0.48 12.89 -11.66
N ALA A 44 0.22 13.00 -12.79
CA ALA A 44 0.41 14.27 -13.49
C ALA A 44 -0.91 14.91 -13.94
N LYS A 45 -1.93 14.09 -14.23
CA LYS A 45 -3.29 14.54 -14.58
C LYS A 45 -4.18 14.87 -13.37
N GLY A 46 -3.71 14.63 -12.15
CA GLY A 46 -4.50 14.83 -10.92
C GLY A 46 -5.59 13.77 -10.69
N GLU A 47 -5.55 12.66 -11.43
CA GLU A 47 -6.48 11.53 -11.31
C GLU A 47 -6.04 10.51 -10.24
N MET A 48 -4.78 10.59 -9.82
CA MET A 48 -4.14 9.72 -8.84
C MET A 48 -3.32 10.52 -7.83
N LEU A 49 -3.31 10.07 -6.56
CA LEU A 49 -2.46 10.65 -5.52
C LEU A 49 -0.99 10.33 -5.76
N SER A 50 -0.10 11.27 -5.47
CA SER A 50 1.33 11.01 -5.57
C SER A 50 1.82 10.10 -4.44
N VAL A 51 2.99 9.48 -4.62
CA VAL A 51 3.62 8.66 -3.56
C VAL A 51 3.80 9.46 -2.27
N ASN A 52 4.18 10.75 -2.39
CA ASN A 52 4.40 11.63 -1.25
C ASN A 52 3.10 11.93 -0.52
N ASP A 53 2.02 12.23 -1.24
CA ASP A 53 0.72 12.50 -0.62
C ASP A 53 0.25 11.28 0.20
N VAL A 54 0.35 10.08 -0.37
CA VAL A 54 -0.03 8.85 0.33
C VAL A 54 0.84 8.60 1.55
N ARG A 55 2.16 8.87 1.44
CA ARG A 55 3.11 8.73 2.55
C ARG A 55 2.77 9.68 3.70
N GLU A 56 2.42 10.92 3.38
CA GLU A 56 2.03 11.93 4.38
C GLU A 56 0.70 11.59 5.04
N ILE A 57 -0.30 11.17 4.25
CA ILE A 57 -1.62 10.80 4.78
C ILE A 57 -1.52 9.62 5.75
N LEU A 58 -0.77 8.57 5.39
CA LEU A 58 -0.67 7.36 6.22
C LEU A 58 0.44 7.42 7.28
N SER A 59 1.36 8.39 7.18
CA SER A 59 2.52 8.53 8.07
C SER A 59 3.35 7.25 8.20
N LEU A 60 3.62 6.59 7.07
CA LEU A 60 4.36 5.32 6.98
C LEU A 60 5.67 5.45 6.20
N ASP A 61 6.64 4.60 6.55
CA ASP A 61 7.86 4.44 5.75
C ASP A 61 7.55 3.72 4.43
N LEU A 62 7.99 4.30 3.31
CA LEU A 62 7.84 3.70 1.99
C LEU A 62 8.78 2.49 1.85
N LEU A 63 8.21 1.31 1.65
CA LEU A 63 8.95 0.09 1.29
C LEU A 63 9.23 0.03 -0.21
N GLY A 64 8.26 0.44 -1.04
CA GLY A 64 8.41 0.38 -2.48
C GLY A 64 7.17 0.81 -3.24
N VAL A 65 7.33 0.93 -4.55
CA VAL A 65 6.28 1.31 -5.50
C VAL A 65 6.27 0.32 -6.65
N ILE A 66 5.12 -0.30 -6.91
CA ILE A 66 4.90 -1.22 -8.03
C ILE A 66 4.11 -0.46 -9.10
N PRO A 67 4.68 -0.20 -10.29
CA PRO A 67 3.98 0.49 -11.36
C PRO A 67 2.86 -0.38 -11.94
N GLU A 68 1.88 0.25 -12.57
CA GLU A 68 0.90 -0.48 -13.36
C GLU A 68 1.57 -1.22 -14.52
N SER A 69 1.34 -2.52 -14.64
CA SER A 69 2.04 -3.38 -15.61
C SER A 69 1.16 -4.50 -16.12
N LYS A 70 1.18 -4.70 -17.44
CA LYS A 70 0.51 -5.84 -18.11
C LYS A 70 1.14 -7.19 -17.72
N ALA A 71 2.41 -7.19 -17.32
CA ALA A 71 3.09 -8.40 -16.87
C ALA A 71 2.43 -9.00 -15.62
N VAL A 72 1.89 -8.17 -14.73
CA VAL A 72 1.16 -8.62 -13.52
C VAL A 72 -0.10 -9.40 -13.91
N LEU A 73 -0.86 -8.93 -14.91
CA LEU A 73 -2.05 -9.62 -15.40
C LEU A 73 -1.68 -10.96 -16.04
N ASN A 74 -0.66 -10.98 -16.90
CA ASN A 74 -0.21 -12.21 -17.56
C ASN A 74 0.29 -13.24 -16.54
N ALA A 75 1.13 -12.81 -15.60
CA ALA A 75 1.65 -13.65 -14.51
C ALA A 75 0.52 -14.25 -13.66
N SER A 76 -0.48 -13.44 -13.30
CA SER A 76 -1.67 -13.91 -12.57
C SER A 76 -2.46 -14.94 -13.37
N ASN A 77 -2.66 -14.73 -14.67
CA ASN A 77 -3.40 -15.68 -15.53
C ASN A 77 -2.65 -17.01 -15.71
N SER A 78 -1.32 -16.99 -15.70
CA SER A 78 -0.47 -18.18 -15.81
C SER A 78 -0.19 -18.86 -14.47
N GLY A 79 -0.64 -18.29 -13.34
CA GLY A 79 -0.38 -18.83 -12.01
C GLY A 79 1.09 -18.77 -11.58
N VAL A 80 1.86 -17.85 -12.17
CA VAL A 80 3.30 -17.70 -11.92
C VAL A 80 3.55 -16.34 -11.26
N PRO A 81 4.41 -16.24 -10.22
CA PRO A 81 4.80 -14.95 -9.66
C PRO A 81 5.47 -14.03 -10.70
N VAL A 82 5.12 -12.74 -10.71
CA VAL A 82 5.65 -11.75 -11.68
C VAL A 82 7.14 -11.40 -11.49
N ILE A 83 7.76 -11.85 -10.39
CA ILE A 83 9.17 -11.59 -10.08
C ILE A 83 10.13 -12.57 -10.77
N LEU A 84 9.60 -13.62 -11.40
CA LEU A 84 10.37 -14.69 -12.04
C LEU A 84 10.74 -14.36 -13.50
#